data_AF-A0A528VE10-F1
#
_entry.id   AF-A0A528VE10-F1
#
_cell.length_a   1.000
_cell.length_b   1.000
_cell.length_c   1.000
_cell.angle_alpha   90.00
_cell.angle_beta   90.00
_cell.angle_gamma   90.00
#
_symmetry.space_group_name_H-M   'P 1'
#
loop_
_entity.id
_entity.type
_entity.pdbx_description
1 polymer ?
#
loop_
_entity_poly.entity_id
_entity_poly.type
_entity_poly.pdbx_seq_one_letter_code
_entity_poly.pdbx_strand_id
1 'polypeptide(L)'
;FWATLFPLLLNTISGVKQVDPKLLEMARVYGATRLTAFRRVVLPGAVPSIFVGLRLSATTALLLLIASEMIGANKGIGFQVMNAQYNFQIPLMFAAIVILASLGLTANQALVSLQRRLCRWSNPID
;
A
#
# COMPACT_ATOMS: atom_id res chain seq x y z
N PHE A 1 8.05 -1.38 9.96
CA PHE A 1 6.94 -1.19 10.93
C PHE A 1 6.45 0.26 10.96
N TRP A 2 7.26 1.23 11.42
CA TRP A 2 6.83 2.63 11.52
C TRP A 2 6.36 3.24 10.19
N ALA A 3 7.06 2.97 9.11
CA ALA A 3 6.74 3.50 7.79
C ALA A 3 5.52 2.87 7.09
N THR A 4 5.04 1.74 7.61
CA THR A 4 3.84 1.07 7.11
C THR A 4 2.63 1.39 7.98
N LEU A 5 2.86 1.63 9.28
CA LEU A 5 1.80 1.90 10.26
C LEU A 5 1.14 3.27 10.03
N PHE A 6 1.93 4.33 9.83
CA PHE A 6 1.41 5.69 9.66
C PHE A 6 0.51 5.87 8.43
N PRO A 7 0.94 5.50 7.20
CA PRO A 7 0.10 5.64 6.03
C PRO A 7 -1.14 4.74 6.10
N LEU A 8 -1.03 3.54 6.70
CA LEU A 8 -2.17 2.64 6.89
C LEU A 8 -3.22 3.25 7.82
N LEU A 9 -2.80 3.77 8.97
CA LEU A 9 -3.69 4.41 9.95
C LEU A 9 -4.34 5.66 9.36
N LEU A 10 -3.56 6.55 8.73
CA LEU A 10 -4.08 7.78 8.14
C LEU A 10 -5.10 7.51 7.03
N ASN A 11 -4.83 6.56 6.14
CA ASN A 11 -5.77 6.19 5.09
C ASN A 11 -7.01 5.47 5.63
N THR A 12 -6.87 4.67 6.69
CA THR A 12 -8.03 4.05 7.37
C THR A 12 -8.91 5.12 8.04
N ILE A 13 -8.30 6.09 8.73
CA ILE A 13 -9.01 7.18 9.41
C ILE A 13 -9.69 8.10 8.38
N SER A 14 -8.97 8.51 7.34
CA SER A 14 -9.55 9.27 6.22
C SER A 14 -10.66 8.47 5.56
N GLY A 15 -10.49 7.17 5.38
CA GLY A 15 -11.48 6.29 4.78
C GLY A 15 -12.80 6.21 5.54
N VAL A 16 -12.72 6.13 6.86
CA VAL A 16 -13.91 6.17 7.73
C VAL A 16 -14.56 7.56 7.74
N LYS A 17 -13.77 8.64 7.67
CA LYS A 17 -14.29 10.02 7.60
C LYS A 17 -14.91 10.38 6.25
N GLN A 18 -14.49 9.72 5.17
CA GLN A 18 -14.94 9.99 3.80
C GLN A 18 -16.21 9.23 3.43
N VAL A 19 -16.74 8.40 4.34
CA VAL A 19 -18.07 7.77 4.19
C VAL A 19 -19.12 8.86 4.07
N ASP A 20 -19.91 8.78 3.00
CA ASP A 20 -20.88 9.81 2.64
C ASP A 20 -21.88 10.05 3.80
N PRO A 21 -21.94 11.28 4.37
CA PRO A 21 -22.85 11.59 5.46
C PRO A 21 -24.32 11.34 5.09
N LYS A 22 -24.67 11.40 3.80
CA LYS A 22 -26.02 11.12 3.30
C LYS A 22 -26.41 9.65 3.45
N LEU A 23 -25.47 8.73 3.28
CA LEU A 23 -25.68 7.30 3.55
C LEU A 23 -25.87 7.03 5.05
N LEU A 24 -25.16 7.79 5.89
CA LEU A 24 -25.30 7.72 7.35
C LEU A 24 -26.67 8.24 7.81
N GLU A 25 -27.15 9.31 7.18
CA GLU A 25 -28.45 9.92 7.45
C GLU A 25 -29.60 9.01 7.00
N MET A 26 -29.50 8.40 5.82
CA MET A 26 -30.47 7.40 5.34
C MET A 26 -30.56 6.19 6.28
N ALA A 27 -29.43 5.67 6.78
CA ALA A 27 -29.43 4.57 7.74
C ALA A 27 -30.13 4.94 9.05
N ARG A 28 -30.01 6.20 9.48
CA ARG A 28 -30.66 6.73 10.68
C ARG A 28 -32.17 6.90 10.48
N VAL A 29 -32.61 7.35 9.30
CA VAL A 29 -34.03 7.47 8.93
C VAL A 29 -34.71 6.10 8.85
N TYR A 30 -34.01 5.06 8.38
CA TYR A 30 -34.50 3.68 8.33
C TYR A 30 -34.48 2.94 9.70
N GLY A 31 -34.12 3.61 10.79
CA GLY A 31 -34.13 3.02 12.13
C GLY A 31 -32.98 2.04 12.41
N ALA A 32 -31.88 2.10 11.64
CA ALA A 32 -30.76 1.20 11.85
C ALA A 32 -30.06 1.48 13.19
N THR A 33 -29.87 0.44 14.01
CA THR A 33 -29.07 0.49 15.24
C THR A 33 -27.61 0.85 14.90
N ARG A 34 -26.88 1.52 15.81
CA ARG A 34 -25.48 1.96 15.58
C ARG A 34 -24.57 0.84 15.06
N LEU A 35 -24.77 -0.40 15.51
CA LEU A 35 -24.01 -1.57 15.08
C LEU A 35 -24.34 -2.00 13.64
N THR A 36 -25.62 -1.87 13.24
CA THR A 36 -26.12 -2.18 11.89
C THR A 36 -25.64 -1.13 10.89
N ALA A 37 -25.69 0.16 11.26
CA ALA A 37 -25.14 1.25 10.44
C ALA A 37 -23.62 1.10 10.27
N PHE A 38 -22.89 0.73 11.33
CA PHE A 38 -21.45 0.50 11.24
C PHE A 38 -21.12 -0.66 10.28
N ARG A 39 -21.78 -1.82 10.41
CA ARG A 39 -21.48 -3.00 9.57
C ARG A 39 -21.96 -2.91 8.13
N ARG A 40 -23.14 -2.30 7.87
CA ARG A 40 -23.75 -2.26 6.53
C ARG A 40 -23.48 -0.99 5.73
N VAL A 41 -23.04 0.09 6.38
CA VAL A 41 -22.84 1.39 5.71
C VAL A 41 -21.40 1.85 5.84
N VAL A 42 -20.89 1.94 7.06
CA VAL A 42 -19.51 2.45 7.31
C VAL A 42 -18.46 1.45 6.85
N LEU A 43 -18.61 0.15 7.18
CA LEU A 43 -17.66 -0.89 6.81
C LEU A 43 -17.47 -1.00 5.29
N PRO A 44 -18.53 -1.20 4.46
CA PRO A 44 -18.35 -1.26 3.01
C PRO A 44 -17.90 0.07 2.40
N GLY A 45 -18.27 1.22 2.98
CA GLY A 45 -17.82 2.54 2.50
C GLY A 45 -16.35 2.86 2.82
N ALA A 46 -15.82 2.32 3.92
CA ALA A 46 -14.42 2.54 4.34
C ALA A 46 -13.46 1.46 3.83
N VAL A 47 -13.95 0.31 3.35
CA VAL A 47 -13.13 -0.76 2.77
C VAL A 47 -12.23 -0.26 1.62
N PRO A 48 -12.72 0.51 0.61
CA PRO A 48 -11.88 0.97 -0.50
C PRO A 48 -10.68 1.79 -0.03
N SER A 49 -10.90 2.66 0.95
CA SER A 49 -9.91 3.58 1.50
C SER A 49 -8.91 2.89 2.44
N ILE A 50 -9.34 1.90 3.22
CA ILE A 50 -8.43 1.00 3.96
C ILE A 50 -7.47 0.29 2.98
N PHE A 51 -7.97 -0.20 1.84
CA PHE A 51 -7.15 -0.86 0.83
C PHE A 51 -6.20 0.10 0.10
N VAL A 52 -6.60 1.35 -0.15
CA VAL A 52 -5.69 2.40 -0.65
C VAL A 52 -4.55 2.64 0.35
N GLY A 53 -4.88 2.68 1.64
CA GLY A 53 -3.89 2.75 2.73
C GLY A 53 -2.93 1.58 2.77
N LEU A 54 -3.47 0.37 2.63
CA LEU A 54 -2.69 -0.86 2.57
C LEU A 54 -1.72 -0.84 1.39
N ARG A 55 -2.17 -0.42 0.21
CA ARG A 55 -1.32 -0.27 -0.98
C ARG A 55 -0.16 0.69 -0.71
N LEU A 56 -0.47 1.92 -0.27
CA LEU A 56 0.56 2.94 -0.03
C LEU A 56 1.59 2.46 0.98
N SER A 57 1.12 1.79 2.03
CA SER A 57 1.97 1.23 3.08
C SER A 57 2.84 0.08 2.57
N ALA A 58 2.34 -0.75 1.67
CA ALA A 58 3.11 -1.84 1.09
C ALA A 58 4.20 -1.32 0.13
N THR A 59 3.89 -0.30 -0.67
CA THR A 59 4.88 0.37 -1.53
C THR A 59 6.00 1.03 -0.72
N THR A 60 5.66 1.75 0.37
CA THR A 60 6.67 2.35 1.25
C THR A 60 7.48 1.31 2.01
N ALA A 61 6.88 0.19 2.41
CA ALA A 61 7.59 -0.94 3.03
C ALA A 61 8.70 -1.48 2.12
N LEU A 62 8.36 -1.70 0.84
CA LEU A 62 9.28 -2.22 -0.17
C LEU A 62 10.44 -1.27 -0.40
N LEU A 63 10.15 0.02 -0.53
CA LEU A 63 11.17 1.05 -0.73
C LEU A 63 12.15 1.09 0.44
N LEU A 64 11.65 0.99 1.67
CA LEU A 64 12.50 0.99 2.86
C LEU A 64 13.26 -0.32 3.09
N LEU A 65 12.69 -1.46 2.69
CA LEU A 65 13.41 -2.73 2.68
C LEU A 65 14.64 -2.61 1.79
N ILE A 66 14.47 -2.11 0.56
CA ILE A 66 15.56 -1.88 -0.40
C ILE A 66 16.59 -0.91 0.17
N ALA A 67 16.15 0.22 0.73
CA ALA A 67 17.06 1.19 1.35
C ALA A 67 17.86 0.57 2.52
N SER A 68 17.21 -0.30 3.31
CA SER A 68 17.87 -1.04 4.39
C SER A 68 18.88 -2.06 3.85
N GLU A 69 18.61 -2.72 2.73
CA GLU A 69 19.56 -3.63 2.09
C GLU A 69 20.80 -2.89 1.56
N MET A 70 20.63 -1.64 1.11
CA MET A 70 21.75 -0.83 0.64
C MET A 70 22.67 -0.40 1.79
N ILE A 71 22.11 0.02 2.92
CA ILE A 71 22.89 0.63 4.02
C ILE A 71 23.38 -0.40 5.04
N GLY A 72 22.60 -1.45 5.33
CA GLY A 72 22.81 -2.28 6.51
C GLY A 72 22.95 -3.79 6.27
N ALA A 73 22.76 -4.28 5.05
CA ALA A 73 22.87 -5.71 4.76
C ALA A 73 24.21 -6.07 4.11
N ASN A 74 24.84 -7.15 4.58
CA ASN A 74 26.05 -7.71 3.94
C ASN A 74 25.75 -8.67 2.77
N LYS A 75 24.46 -8.89 2.48
CA LYS A 75 23.95 -9.76 1.41
C LYS A 75 22.63 -9.19 0.92
N GLY A 76 22.46 -9.08 -0.40
CA GLY A 76 21.25 -8.56 -1.04
C GLY A 76 21.54 -7.94 -2.40
N ILE A 77 20.50 -7.72 -3.20
CA ILE A 77 20.65 -7.09 -4.53
C ILE A 77 20.95 -5.59 -4.34
N GLY A 78 20.33 -4.94 -3.34
CA GLY A 78 20.64 -3.55 -2.96
C GLY A 78 22.09 -3.36 -2.50
N PHE A 79 22.62 -4.32 -1.74
CA PHE A 79 24.03 -4.36 -1.36
C PHE A 79 24.94 -4.51 -2.58
N GLN A 80 24.58 -5.37 -3.54
CA GLN A 80 25.39 -5.57 -4.75
C GLN A 80 25.47 -4.32 -5.63
N VAL A 81 24.41 -3.51 -5.68
CA VAL A 81 24.47 -2.18 -6.32
C VAL A 81 25.53 -1.31 -5.64
N MET A 82 25.54 -1.28 -4.31
CA MET A 82 26.49 -0.47 -3.54
C MET A 82 27.93 -0.99 -3.64
N ASN A 83 28.11 -2.32 -3.61
CA ASN A 83 29.40 -2.97 -3.80
C ASN A 83 29.96 -2.74 -5.21
N ALA A 84 29.14 -2.86 -6.25
CA ALA A 84 29.55 -2.57 -7.63
C ALA A 84 29.92 -1.09 -7.82
N GLN A 85 29.19 -0.19 -7.15
CA GLN A 85 29.52 1.23 -7.10
C GLN A 85 30.89 1.47 -6.44
N TYR A 86 31.18 0.85 -5.28
CA TYR A 86 32.48 0.99 -4.61
C TYR A 86 33.66 0.44 -5.43
N ASN A 87 33.44 -0.63 -6.20
CA ASN A 87 34.45 -1.24 -7.07
C ASN A 87 34.54 -0.58 -8.46
N PHE A 88 33.82 0.52 -8.70
CA PHE A 88 33.72 1.21 -10.00
C PHE A 88 33.31 0.28 -11.17
N GLN A 89 32.60 -0.81 -10.88
CA GLN A 89 32.08 -1.75 -11.87
C GLN A 89 30.74 -1.26 -12.40
N ILE A 90 30.76 -0.20 -13.20
CA ILE A 90 29.57 0.42 -13.80
C ILE A 90 28.66 -0.60 -14.52
N PRO A 91 29.17 -1.56 -15.32
CA PRO A 91 28.31 -2.54 -15.98
C PRO A 91 27.52 -3.42 -14.99
N LEU A 92 28.18 -3.85 -13.91
CA LEU A 92 27.57 -4.70 -12.90
C LEU A 92 26.58 -3.93 -12.03
N MET A 93 26.87 -2.65 -11.76
CA MET A 93 25.95 -1.74 -11.07
C MET A 93 24.64 -1.56 -11.85
N PHE A 94 24.71 -1.29 -13.16
CA PHE A 94 23.51 -1.16 -14.00
C PHE A 94 22.73 -2.48 -14.11
N ALA A 95 23.41 -3.62 -14.24
CA ALA A 95 22.75 -4.92 -14.24
C ALA A 95 21.97 -5.17 -12.93
N ALA A 96 22.57 -4.86 -11.78
CA ALA A 96 21.93 -4.97 -10.48
C ALA A 96 20.75 -4.00 -10.32
N ILE A 97 20.88 -2.75 -10.80
CA ILE A 97 19.79 -1.77 -10.80
C ILE A 97 18.60 -2.26 -11.64
N VAL A 98 18.84 -2.80 -12.84
CA VAL A 98 17.78 -3.32 -13.71
C VAL A 98 17.05 -4.49 -13.06
N ILE A 99 17.80 -5.43 -12.45
CA ILE A 99 17.21 -6.54 -11.70
C ILE A 99 16.36 -5.99 -10.55
N LEU A 100 16.89 -5.05 -9.78
CA LEU A 100 16.19 -4.48 -8.62
C LEU A 100 14.94 -3.71 -9.03
N ALA A 101 15.00 -2.95 -10.13
CA ALA A 101 13.85 -2.27 -10.72
C ALA A 101 12.79 -3.26 -11.21
N SER A 102 13.21 -4.35 -11.87
CA SER A 102 12.29 -5.40 -12.33
C SER A 102 11.58 -6.07 -11.14
N LEU A 103 12.30 -6.38 -10.07
CA LEU A 103 11.77 -7.02 -8.87
C LEU A 103 10.81 -6.09 -8.12
N GLY A 104 11.17 -4.81 -8.00
CA GLY A 104 10.31 -3.77 -7.46
C GLY A 104 9.02 -3.59 -8.26
N LEU A 105 9.11 -3.58 -9.60
CA LEU A 105 7.95 -3.51 -10.48
C LEU A 105 7.07 -4.75 -10.35
N THR A 106 7.63 -5.96 -10.34
CA THR A 106 6.87 -7.21 -10.15
C THR A 106 6.17 -7.24 -8.80
N ALA A 107 6.86 -6.85 -7.73
CA ALA A 107 6.28 -6.80 -6.40
C ALA A 107 5.16 -5.74 -6.30
N ASN A 108 5.38 -4.56 -6.89
CA ASN A 108 4.36 -3.52 -6.96
C ASN A 108 3.14 -3.98 -7.79
N GLN A 109 3.35 -4.65 -8.93
CA GLN A 109 2.27 -5.20 -9.73
C GLN A 109 1.52 -6.33 -9.03
N ALA A 110 2.22 -7.19 -8.29
CA ALA A 110 1.60 -8.24 -7.48
C ALA A 110 0.67 -7.63 -6.41
N LEU A 111 1.13 -6.57 -5.74
CA LEU A 111 0.34 -5.82 -4.77
C LEU A 111 -0.88 -5.13 -5.42
N VAL A 112 -0.70 -4.48 -6.58
CA VAL A 112 -1.79 -3.85 -7.33
C VAL A 112 -2.81 -4.88 -7.84
N SER A 113 -2.35 -6.05 -8.29
CA SER A 113 -3.22 -7.13 -8.75
C SER A 113 -4.02 -7.75 -7.62
N LEU A 114 -3.39 -7.93 -6.45
CA LEU A 114 -4.07 -8.38 -5.24
C LEU A 114 -5.12 -7.35 -4.77
N GLN A 115 -4.79 -6.06 -4.84
CA GLN A 115 -5.74 -4.99 -4.55
C GLN A 115 -6.93 -5.02 -5.52
N ARG A 116 -6.67 -5.11 -6.84
CA ARG A 116 -7.74 -5.14 -7.85
C ARG A 116 -8.66 -6.35 -7.70
N ARG A 117 -8.12 -7.52 -7.31
CA ARG A 117 -8.93 -8.72 -7.05
C ARG A 117 -9.83 -8.57 -5.84
N LEU A 118 -9.34 -7.96 -4.76
CA LEU A 118 -10.10 -7.80 -3.51
C LEU A 118 -11.06 -6.60 -3.55
N CYS A 119 -10.71 -5.54 -4.27
CA CYS A 119 -11.55 -4.34 -4.45
C CYS A 119 -12.41 -4.38 -5.73
N ARG A 120 -12.60 -5.55 -6.36
CA ARG A 120 -13.37 -5.71 -7.60
C ARG A 120 -14.83 -5.23 -7.51
N TRP A 121 -15.34 -5.03 -6.30
CA TRP A 121 -16.70 -4.55 -6.05
C TRP A 121 -16.82 -3.02 -5.88
N SER A 122 -15.70 -2.31 -5.68
CA SER A 122 -15.69 -0.84 -5.65
C SER A 122 -15.34 -0.33 -7.03
N ASN A 123 -16.35 -0.23 -7.91
CA ASN A 123 -16.21 0.57 -9.12
C ASN A 123 -15.76 1.99 -8.72
N PRO A 124 -14.76 2.57 -9.40
CA PRO A 124 -14.52 3.99 -9.30
C PRO A 124 -15.76 4.69 -9.84
N ILE A 125 -16.40 5.49 -9.00
CA ILE A 125 -17.29 6.54 -9.50
C ILE A 125 -16.31 7.66 -9.86
N ASP A 126 -16.29 8.01 -11.15
CA ASP A 126 -15.51 9.08 -11.75
C ASP A 126 -15.67 10.42 -11.01
#